data_AF-A0A6L7GWY5-F1
#
_entry.id   AF-A0A6L7GWY5-F1
#
_cell.length_a   1.000
_cell.length_b   1.000
_cell.length_c   1.000
_cell.angle_alpha   90.00
_cell.angle_beta   90.00
_cell.angle_gamma   90.00
#
_symmetry.space_group_name_H-M   'P 1'
#
loop_
_entity.id
_entity.type
_entity.pdbx_description
1 polymer ?
#
loop_
_entity_poly.entity_id
_entity_poly.type
_entity_poly.pdbx_seq_one_letter_code
_entity_poly.pdbx_strand_id
1 'polypeptide(L)'
;MNLADQIDAIARRATARVVAASNEFSATQRGLVAELAEHRAAVATPGERLRGELHREAEVAEVATPRILLPADRAESSPHTPVRDETVSDE
;
A
#
# COMPACT_ATOMS: atom_id res chain seq x y z
N MET A 1 -2.60 19.65 43.37
CA MET A 1 -2.37 19.05 42.03
C MET A 1 -1.20 18.09 42.15
N ASN A 2 -1.43 16.79 41.91
CA ASN A 2 -0.42 15.75 42.14
C ASN A 2 0.51 15.62 40.90
N LEU A 3 1.71 15.05 41.10
CA LEU A 3 2.67 14.76 40.03
C LEU A 3 2.07 13.84 38.95
N ALA A 4 1.24 12.88 39.37
CA ALA A 4 0.53 12.00 38.44
C ALA A 4 -0.38 12.79 37.47
N ASP A 5 -1.11 13.80 37.97
CA ASP A 5 -1.98 14.65 37.14
C ASP A 5 -1.16 15.48 36.14
N GLN A 6 0.04 15.92 36.55
CA GLN A 6 0.95 16.67 35.69
C GLN A 6 1.51 15.80 34.57
N ILE A 7 1.89 14.55 34.87
CA ILE A 7 2.36 13.60 33.86
C ILE A 7 1.25 13.30 32.86
N ASP A 8 0.02 13.05 33.31
CA ASP A 8 -1.10 12.76 32.41
C ASP A 8 -1.44 13.97 31.52
N ALA A 9 -1.41 15.19 32.08
CA ALA A 9 -1.62 16.41 31.31
C ALA A 9 -0.55 16.61 30.22
N ILE A 10 0.72 16.33 30.53
CA ILE A 10 1.82 16.40 29.56
C ILE A 10 1.66 15.33 28.49
N ALA A 11 1.36 14.09 28.87
CA ALA A 11 1.18 12.98 27.94
C ALA A 11 0.06 13.27 26.94
N ARG A 12 -1.13 13.70 27.42
CA ARG A 12 -2.26 14.06 26.56
C ARG A 12 -1.91 15.18 25.58
N ARG A 13 -1.20 16.22 26.04
CA ARG A 13 -0.77 17.32 25.19
C ARG A 13 0.24 16.87 24.14
N ALA A 14 1.18 16.00 24.51
CA ALA A 14 2.16 15.45 23.58
C ALA A 14 1.48 14.59 22.51
N THR A 15 0.58 13.68 22.90
CA THR A 15 -0.18 12.85 21.97
C THR A 15 -1.02 13.70 21.01
N ALA A 16 -1.72 14.71 21.51
CA ALA A 16 -2.51 15.60 20.67
C ALA A 16 -1.65 16.31 19.60
N ARG A 17 -0.44 16.76 19.98
CA ARG A 17 0.50 17.40 19.04
C ARG A 17 1.01 16.42 17.99
N VAL A 18 1.33 15.18 18.36
CA VAL A 18 1.79 14.16 17.41
C VAL A 18 0.69 13.80 16.42
N VAL A 19 -0.55 13.61 16.89
CA VAL A 19 -1.70 13.33 16.01
C VAL A 19 -1.93 14.49 15.03
N ALA A 20 -1.90 15.73 15.51
CA ALA A 20 -2.04 16.90 14.65
C ALA A 20 -0.94 16.95 13.58
N ALA A 21 0.32 16.79 13.97
CA ALA A 21 1.45 16.79 13.05
C ALA A 21 1.39 15.63 12.04
N SER A 22 0.96 14.44 12.46
CA SER A 22 0.79 13.30 11.57
C SER A 22 -0.31 13.56 10.54
N ASN A 23 -1.42 14.15 10.96
CA ASN A 23 -2.53 14.47 10.06
C ASN A 23 -2.10 15.52 9.03
N GLU A 24 -1.38 16.56 9.47
CA GLU A 24 -0.81 17.59 8.61
C GLU A 24 0.18 17.00 7.61
N PHE A 25 1.12 16.17 8.08
CA PHE A 25 2.08 15.48 7.22
C PHE A 25 1.38 14.64 6.15
N SER A 26 0.42 13.80 6.55
CA SER A 26 -0.31 12.97 5.60
C SER A 26 -1.14 13.79 4.61
N ALA A 27 -1.72 14.92 5.03
CA ALA A 27 -2.43 15.82 4.13
C ALA A 27 -1.47 16.44 3.10
N THR A 28 -0.34 16.96 3.54
CA THR A 28 0.69 17.55 2.68
C THR A 28 1.27 16.51 1.72
N GLN A 29 1.58 15.30 2.22
CA GLN A 29 2.07 14.21 1.38
C GLN A 29 1.07 13.87 0.26
N ARG A 30 -0.23 13.74 0.59
CA ARG A 30 -1.26 13.48 -0.42
C ARG A 30 -1.38 14.62 -1.43
N GLY A 31 -1.29 15.88 -0.97
CA GLY A 31 -1.28 17.06 -1.83
C GLY A 31 -0.12 17.03 -2.82
N LEU A 32 1.11 16.83 -2.33
CA LEU A 32 2.31 16.77 -3.17
C LEU A 32 2.26 15.61 -4.18
N VAL A 33 1.75 14.44 -3.78
CA VAL A 33 1.57 13.31 -4.70
C VAL A 33 0.57 13.65 -5.80
N ALA A 34 -0.53 14.33 -5.46
CA ALA A 34 -1.53 14.76 -6.44
C ALA A 34 -0.95 15.81 -7.41
N GLU A 35 -0.28 16.84 -6.89
CA GLU A 35 0.37 17.88 -7.71
C GLU A 35 1.42 17.30 -8.66
N LEU A 36 2.23 16.36 -8.17
CA LEU A 36 3.25 15.69 -8.97
C LEU A 36 2.62 14.78 -10.05
N ALA A 37 1.53 14.08 -9.73
CA ALA A 37 0.79 13.29 -10.70
C ALA A 37 0.17 14.18 -11.80
N GLU A 38 -0.42 15.31 -11.42
CA GLU A 38 -0.97 16.30 -12.35
C GLU A 38 0.12 16.88 -13.25
N HIS A 39 1.25 17.28 -12.67
CA HIS A 39 2.38 17.80 -13.43
C HIS A 39 2.89 16.77 -14.45
N ARG A 40 3.08 15.51 -14.02
CA ARG A 40 3.47 14.41 -14.91
C ARG A 40 2.47 14.21 -16.05
N ALA A 41 1.17 14.29 -15.77
CA ALA A 41 0.14 14.19 -16.80
C ALA A 41 0.21 15.36 -17.79
N ALA A 42 0.48 16.58 -17.31
CA ALA A 42 0.57 17.79 -18.14
C ALA A 42 1.78 17.77 -19.08
N VAL A 43 2.91 17.19 -18.67
CA VAL A 43 4.13 17.11 -19.49
C VAL A 43 4.26 15.81 -20.30
N ALA A 44 3.34 14.87 -20.12
CA ALA A 44 3.41 13.55 -20.75
C ALA A 44 3.33 13.63 -22.28
N THR A 45 4.28 12.98 -22.95
CA THR A 45 4.24 12.80 -24.40
C THR A 45 3.03 11.94 -24.82
N PRO A 46 2.57 12.02 -26.07
CA PRO A 46 1.46 11.19 -26.55
C PRO A 46 1.67 9.68 -26.32
N GLY A 47 2.90 9.19 -26.48
CA GLY A 47 3.23 7.77 -26.26
C GLY A 47 3.22 7.36 -24.78
N GLU A 48 3.55 8.28 -23.87
CA GLU A 48 3.46 8.03 -22.42
C GLU A 48 2.01 8.04 -21.94
N ARG A 49 1.18 8.95 -22.48
CA ARG A 49 -0.26 8.96 -22.21
C ARG A 49 -0.92 7.66 -22.66
N LEU A 50 -0.62 7.19 -23.88
CA LEU A 50 -1.13 5.92 -24.39
C LEU A 50 -0.70 4.73 -23.53
N ARG A 51 0.58 4.67 -23.12
CA ARG A 51 1.04 3.62 -22.20
C ARG A 51 0.31 3.64 -20.86
N GLY A 52 0.07 4.83 -20.30
CA GLY A 52 -0.68 4.98 -19.05
C GLY A 52 -2.17 4.64 -19.17
N GLU A 53 -2.78 4.84 -20.34
CA GLU A 53 -4.15 4.41 -20.63
C GLU A 53 -4.23 2.88 -20.74
N LEU A 54 -3.35 2.27 -21.54
CA LEU A 54 -3.28 0.81 -21.69
C LEU A 54 -3.01 0.10 -20.37
N HIS A 55 -2.16 0.67 -19.51
CA HIS A 55 -1.88 0.10 -18.19
C HIS A 55 -3.13 0.11 -17.28
N ARG A 56 -3.86 1.23 -17.24
CA ARG A 56 -5.12 1.32 -16.49
C ARG A 56 -6.19 0.36 -17.02
N GLU A 57 -6.29 0.23 -18.34
CA GLU A 57 -7.20 -0.73 -18.97
C GLU A 57 -6.83 -2.18 -18.60
N ALA A 58 -5.53 -2.50 -18.56
CA ALA A 58 -5.05 -3.80 -18.13
C ALA A 58 -5.33 -4.07 -16.63
N GLU A 59 -5.15 -3.10 -15.74
CA GLU A 59 -5.50 -3.26 -14.31
C GLU A 59 -7.00 -3.52 -14.11
N VAL A 60 -7.86 -2.78 -14.82
CA VAL A 60 -9.31 -3.01 -14.78
C VAL A 60 -9.66 -4.39 -15.32
N ALA A 61 -9.02 -4.81 -16.41
CA ALA A 61 -9.19 -6.14 -16.97
C ALA A 61 -8.71 -7.24 -16.02
N GLU A 62 -7.61 -7.04 -15.28
CA GLU A 62 -7.10 -8.00 -14.29
C GLU A 62 -8.09 -8.21 -13.14
N VAL A 63 -8.72 -7.13 -12.66
CA VAL A 63 -9.74 -7.22 -11.59
C VAL A 63 -11.04 -7.86 -12.10
N ALA A 64 -11.41 -7.62 -13.36
CA ALA A 64 -12.65 -8.14 -13.96
C ALA A 64 -12.52 -9.57 -14.50
N THR A 65 -11.30 -10.03 -14.80
CA THR A 65 -11.06 -11.36 -15.36
C THR A 65 -10.97 -12.38 -14.22
N PRO A 66 -11.91 -13.34 -14.10
CA PRO A 66 -11.75 -14.40 -13.11
C PRO A 66 -10.42 -15.11 -13.38
N ARG A 67 -9.54 -15.15 -12.36
CA ARG A 67 -8.20 -15.76 -12.47
C ARG A 67 -8.36 -17.15 -13.07
N ILE A 68 -7.92 -17.29 -14.33
CA ILE A 68 -7.81 -18.59 -14.97
C ILE A 68 -6.68 -19.28 -14.24
N LEU A 69 -7.03 -20.17 -13.30
CA LEU A 69 -6.04 -21.01 -12.63
C LEU A 69 -5.30 -21.80 -13.70
N LEU A 70 -4.01 -21.52 -13.84
CA LEU A 70 -3.15 -22.34 -14.68
C LEU A 70 -3.11 -23.74 -14.08
N PRO A 71 -2.87 -24.80 -14.88
CA PRO A 71 -2.75 -26.16 -14.36
C PRO A 71 -1.74 -26.29 -13.20
N ALA A 72 -0.70 -25.45 -13.17
CA ALA A 72 0.25 -25.35 -12.05
C ALA A 72 -0.40 -24.80 -10.77
N ASP A 73 -1.21 -23.74 -10.86
CA ASP A 73 -1.91 -23.14 -9.72
C ASP A 73 -2.95 -24.10 -9.09
N ARG A 74 -3.55 -24.97 -9.92
CA ARG A 74 -4.43 -26.06 -9.45
C ARG A 74 -3.68 -27.17 -8.73
N ALA A 75 -2.41 -27.41 -9.09
CA ALA A 75 -1.59 -28.40 -8.41
C ALA A 75 -1.18 -27.91 -7.02
N GLU A 76 -0.81 -26.64 -6.86
CA GLU A 76 -0.41 -26.08 -5.56
C GLU A 76 -1.57 -25.99 -4.54
N SER A 77 -2.79 -25.75 -5.03
CA SER A 77 -4.01 -25.73 -4.21
C SER A 77 -4.64 -27.12 -4.02
N SER A 78 -4.02 -28.17 -4.56
CA SER A 78 -4.47 -29.54 -4.37
C SER A 78 -4.27 -29.98 -2.90
N PRO A 79 -5.29 -30.58 -2.26
CA PRO A 79 -5.16 -31.15 -0.91
C PRO A 79 -4.20 -32.34 -0.84
N HIS A 80 -3.61 -32.76 -1.97
CA HIS A 80 -2.63 -33.85 -2.07
C HIS A 80 -1.20 -33.36 -2.28
N THR A 81 -0.95 -32.04 -2.26
CA THR A 81 0.41 -31.51 -2.33
C THR A 81 1.10 -31.75 -1.00
N PRO A 82 2.21 -32.52 -0.95
CA PRO A 82 2.94 -32.69 0.28
C PRO A 82 3.45 -31.32 0.74
N VAL A 83 3.08 -30.95 1.97
CA VAL A 83 3.69 -29.80 2.66
C VAL A 83 5.19 -30.02 2.62
N ARG A 84 5.94 -29.06 2.05
CA ARG A 84 7.40 -29.08 2.16
C ARG A 84 7.71 -28.89 3.64
N ASP A 85 8.11 -29.98 4.27
CA ASP A 85 8.60 -29.99 5.63
C ASP A 85 9.97 -29.28 5.58
N GLU A 86 9.98 -27.96 5.79
CA GLU A 86 11.21 -27.21 6.04
C GLU A 86 11.71 -27.55 7.46
N THR A 87 12.07 -28.80 7.69
CA THR A 87 13.02 -29.11 8.76
C THR A 87 14.39 -28.76 8.23
N VAL A 88 14.81 -27.54 8.59
CA VAL A 88 16.19 -27.11 8.66
C VAL A 88 17.03 -28.25 9.25
N SER A 89 17.78 -28.93 8.39
CA SER A 89 18.86 -29.81 8.81
C SER A 89 20.04 -28.89 9.08
N ASP A 90 20.21 -28.49 10.33
CA ASP A 90 21.52 -28.12 10.85
C ASP A 90 22.37 -29.39 10.86
N GLU A 91 23.36 -29.44 9.96
CA GLU A 91 24.71 -29.97 10.18
C GLU A 91 25.61 -29.71 8.96
#